data_AF-A0A099NR48-F1
#
_entry.id   AF-A0A099NR48-F1
#
_cell.length_a   1.000
_cell.length_b   1.000
_cell.length_c   1.000
_cell.angle_alpha   90.00
_cell.angle_beta   90.00
_cell.angle_gamma   90.00
#
_symmetry.space_group_name_H-M   'P 1'
#
loop_
_entity.id
_entity.type
_entity.pdbx_description
1 polymer ?
#
loop_
_entity_poly.entity_id
_entity_poly.type
_entity_poly.pdbx_seq_one_letter_code
_entity_poly.pdbx_strand_id
1 'polypeptide(L)'
;KEGNALKTYLKRLDDAKEASTKKGKQQQQQQQQQKQQQQGSGRKDDNDLSNWKEIRSLNILNILYDLTPPEYIQKIVTEFGALPPSSVPVILREYKSST
;
A
#
# COMPACT_ATOMS: atom_id res chain seq x y z
N LYS A 1 18.55 -13.34 15.98
CA LYS A 1 18.06 -14.29 14.94
C LYS A 1 17.11 -13.52 14.01
N GLU A 2 17.61 -12.50 13.34
CA GLU A 2 16.79 -11.58 12.54
C GLU A 2 16.97 -11.84 11.04
N GLY A 3 15.87 -11.73 10.30
CA GLY A 3 15.92 -11.17 8.95
C GLY A 3 15.85 -12.11 7.76
N ASN A 4 15.39 -13.36 7.89
CA ASN A 4 15.20 -14.21 6.70
C ASN A 4 13.94 -13.83 5.88
N ALA A 5 12.89 -13.32 6.55
CA ALA A 5 11.64 -12.93 5.90
C ALA A 5 11.82 -11.70 4.99
N LEU A 6 12.57 -10.69 5.45
CA LEU A 6 12.78 -9.45 4.69
C LEU A 6 13.64 -9.70 3.44
N LYS A 7 14.69 -10.52 3.55
CA LYS A 7 15.51 -10.93 2.40
C LYS A 7 14.70 -11.71 1.37
N THR A 8 13.82 -12.60 1.83
CA THR A 8 12.93 -13.35 0.93
C THR A 8 11.94 -12.42 0.22
N TYR A 9 11.42 -11.40 0.90
CA TYR A 9 10.51 -10.43 0.30
C TYR A 9 11.20 -9.59 -0.78
N LEU A 10 12.39 -9.03 -0.49
CA LEU A 10 13.15 -8.23 -1.45
C LEU A 10 13.50 -9.04 -2.71
N LYS A 11 13.93 -10.30 -2.54
CA LYS A 11 14.20 -11.20 -3.65
C LYS A 11 12.99 -11.44 -4.56
N ARG A 12 11.79 -11.61 -3.98
CA ARG A 12 10.55 -11.76 -4.77
C ARG A 12 10.23 -10.51 -5.60
N LEU A 13 10.53 -9.33 -5.09
CA LEU A 13 10.32 -8.07 -5.82
C LEU A 13 11.28 -7.95 -7.01
N ASP A 14 12.53 -8.38 -6.86
CA ASP A 14 13.51 -8.37 -7.94
C ASP A 14 13.19 -9.44 -9.00
N ASP A 15 12.84 -10.67 -8.57
CA ASP A 15 12.43 -11.76 -9.47
C ASP A 15 11.16 -11.38 -10.29
N ALA A 16 10.22 -10.66 -9.68
CA ALA A 16 9.01 -10.18 -10.36
C ALA A 16 9.30 -9.08 -11.42
N LYS A 17 10.31 -8.24 -11.19
CA LYS A 17 10.78 -7.24 -12.16
C LYS A 17 11.54 -7.89 -13.33
N GLU A 18 12.28 -8.96 -13.07
CA GLU A 18 12.98 -9.70 -14.13
C GLU A 18 12.03 -10.53 -15.00
N ALA A 19 10.99 -11.15 -14.41
CA ALA A 19 10.01 -11.96 -15.13
C ALA A 19 9.13 -11.14 -16.10
N SER A 20 8.90 -9.86 -15.80
CA SER A 20 8.17 -8.92 -16.67
C SER A 20 9.03 -8.44 -17.85
N THR A 21 10.36 -8.47 -17.74
CA THR A 21 11.27 -8.03 -18.81
C THR A 21 11.56 -9.13 -19.85
N LYS A 22 11.41 -10.42 -19.49
CA LYS A 22 11.78 -11.57 -20.35
C LYS A 22 10.62 -12.18 -21.19
N LYS A 23 9.36 -11.80 -20.96
CA LYS A 23 8.19 -12.32 -21.73
C LYS A 23 7.97 -11.65 -23.10
N GLY A 24 8.78 -10.66 -23.48
CA GLY A 24 8.57 -9.87 -24.72
C GLY A 24 9.21 -10.41 -26.01
N LYS A 25 9.81 -11.61 -26.05
CA LYS A 25 10.62 -12.05 -27.22
C LYS A 25 10.18 -13.32 -27.96
N GLN A 26 9.06 -13.95 -27.64
CA GLN A 26 8.58 -15.12 -28.41
C GLN A 26 7.05 -15.11 -28.53
N GLN A 27 6.51 -14.31 -29.44
CA GLN A 27 5.20 -14.51 -30.09
C GLN A 27 4.93 -13.35 -31.07
N GLN A 28 5.82 -13.17 -32.05
CA GLN A 28 5.53 -12.42 -33.27
C GLN A 28 5.70 -13.37 -34.43
N GLN A 29 4.64 -14.12 -34.74
CA GLN A 29 4.26 -14.52 -36.09
C GLN A 29 3.00 -15.37 -35.99
N GLN A 30 2.04 -15.08 -36.88
CA GLN A 30 0.73 -15.70 -37.03
C GLN A 30 -0.36 -15.16 -36.10
N GLN A 31 -1.00 -14.07 -36.54
CA GLN A 31 -2.44 -14.04 -36.85
C GLN A 31 -2.89 -12.59 -37.09
N GLN A 32 -2.40 -12.02 -38.19
CA GLN A 32 -3.14 -11.00 -38.93
C GLN A 32 -4.17 -11.73 -39.79
N GLN A 33 -5.39 -11.90 -39.30
CA GLN A 33 -6.63 -12.06 -40.09
C GLN A 33 -7.79 -12.37 -39.14
N GLN A 34 -8.39 -11.32 -38.58
CA GLN A 34 -9.82 -11.20 -38.27
C GLN A 34 -10.05 -9.88 -37.54
N LYS A 35 -10.10 -8.80 -38.32
CA LYS A 35 -10.83 -7.59 -37.94
C LYS A 35 -12.27 -7.84 -38.35
N GLN A 36 -13.17 -8.06 -37.39
CA GLN A 36 -14.52 -7.48 -37.38
C GLN A 36 -15.33 -7.99 -36.18
N GLN A 37 -16.05 -7.04 -35.57
CA GLN A 37 -17.17 -7.24 -34.65
C GLN A 37 -16.83 -7.68 -33.23
N GLN A 38 -16.39 -6.69 -32.45
CA GLN A 38 -16.97 -6.31 -31.15
C GLN A 38 -15.97 -5.32 -30.53
N GLN A 39 -16.34 -4.04 -30.37
CA GLN A 39 -15.54 -3.10 -29.59
C GLN A 39 -15.68 -3.44 -28.09
N GLY A 40 -15.34 -4.67 -27.71
CA GLY A 40 -14.85 -4.95 -26.37
C GLY A 40 -13.44 -4.40 -26.35
N SER A 41 -13.24 -3.24 -25.72
CA SER A 41 -11.91 -2.67 -25.55
C SER A 41 -11.06 -3.71 -24.82
N GLY A 42 -10.19 -4.38 -25.56
CA GLY A 42 -9.19 -5.27 -25.02
C GLY A 42 -8.41 -4.46 -24.00
N ARG A 43 -8.56 -4.82 -22.73
CA ARG A 43 -7.86 -4.17 -21.63
C ARG A 43 -6.37 -4.37 -21.88
N LYS A 44 -5.76 -3.41 -22.57
CA LYS A 44 -4.38 -3.05 -22.30
C LYS A 44 -4.38 -2.72 -20.82
N ASP A 45 -3.42 -3.27 -20.08
CA ASP A 45 -3.15 -2.87 -18.70
C ASP A 45 -2.59 -1.43 -18.68
N ASP A 46 -3.31 -0.50 -19.32
CA ASP A 46 -3.06 0.92 -19.25
C ASP A 46 -3.52 1.32 -17.85
N ASN A 47 -2.55 1.54 -16.96
CA ASN A 47 -2.86 2.10 -15.66
C ASN A 47 -3.49 3.48 -15.91
N ASP A 48 -4.77 3.65 -15.58
CA ASP A 48 -5.53 4.88 -15.81
C ASP A 48 -4.90 6.12 -15.15
N LEU A 49 -4.05 5.89 -14.13
CA LEU A 49 -3.30 6.92 -13.43
C LEU A 49 -1.85 7.05 -13.91
N SER A 50 -1.44 6.40 -15.00
CA SER A 50 -0.04 6.41 -15.47
C SER A 50 0.50 7.82 -15.74
N ASN A 51 -0.35 8.75 -16.18
CA ASN A 51 -0.02 10.15 -16.47
C ASN A 51 -0.63 11.14 -15.44
N TRP A 52 -0.95 10.69 -14.23
CA TRP A 52 -1.65 11.53 -13.24
C TRP A 52 -0.96 12.88 -12.97
N LYS A 53 0.37 12.94 -13.10
CA LYS A 53 1.19 14.15 -12.91
C LYS A 53 0.96 15.23 -13.97
N GLU A 54 0.44 14.88 -15.13
CA GLU A 54 0.21 15.80 -16.26
C GLU A 54 -1.18 16.45 -16.20
N ILE A 55 -2.09 15.90 -15.41
CA ILE A 55 -3.46 16.36 -15.28
C ILE A 55 -3.50 17.47 -14.22
N ARG A 56 -3.60 18.73 -14.64
CA ARG A 56 -3.52 19.92 -13.76
C ARG A 56 -4.45 19.91 -12.54
N SER A 57 -5.60 19.22 -12.62
CA SER A 57 -6.61 19.17 -11.56
C SER A 57 -6.55 17.87 -10.73
N LEU A 58 -5.51 17.04 -10.88
CA LEU A 58 -5.38 15.77 -10.20
C LEU A 58 -4.10 15.71 -9.36
N ASN A 59 -4.25 15.41 -8.07
CA ASN A 59 -3.13 15.15 -7.16
C ASN A 59 -3.39 13.84 -6.41
N ILE A 60 -2.38 12.99 -6.32
CA ILE A 60 -2.44 11.75 -5.54
C ILE A 60 -1.75 11.98 -4.19
N LEU A 61 -2.46 11.68 -3.11
CA LEU A 61 -1.95 11.73 -1.74
C LEU A 61 -2.22 10.39 -1.06
N ASN A 62 -1.22 9.87 -0.35
CA ASN A 62 -1.36 8.70 0.51
C ASN A 62 -0.96 9.08 1.94
N ILE A 63 -1.95 9.19 2.83
CA ILE A 63 -1.71 9.45 4.25
C ILE A 63 -1.50 8.14 4.99
N LEU A 64 -0.56 8.12 5.93
CA LEU A 64 -0.22 6.93 6.70
C LEU A 64 -0.97 6.85 8.03
N TYR A 65 -1.37 7.99 8.59
CA TYR A 65 -1.96 8.10 9.92
C TYR A 65 -3.12 9.07 9.92
N ASP A 66 -4.15 8.75 10.70
CA ASP A 66 -5.27 9.60 11.04
C ASP A 66 -5.48 9.64 12.56
N LEU A 67 -6.43 10.44 13.01
CA LEU A 67 -6.80 10.54 14.42
C LEU A 67 -8.20 9.97 14.61
N THR A 68 -8.33 9.02 15.54
CA THR A 68 -9.63 8.54 16.00
C THR A 68 -10.05 9.35 17.22
N PRO A 69 -11.22 10.04 17.19
CA PRO A 69 -11.76 10.72 18.37
C PRO A 69 -11.89 9.79 19.59
N PRO A 70 -11.61 10.28 20.82
CA PRO A 70 -11.58 9.45 22.01
C PRO A 70 -12.93 8.83 22.36
N GLU A 71 -14.04 9.42 21.91
CA GLU A 71 -15.40 8.91 22.12
C GLU A 71 -15.62 7.53 21.48
N TYR A 72 -14.81 7.16 20.48
CA TYR A 72 -14.84 5.85 19.83
C TYR A 72 -13.91 4.81 20.49
N ILE A 73 -13.11 5.21 21.48
CA ILE A 73 -12.16 4.32 22.16
C ILE A 73 -12.70 4.01 23.56
N GLN A 74 -13.27 2.82 23.74
CA GLN A 74 -13.85 2.43 25.02
C GLN A 74 -12.78 2.28 26.13
N LYS A 75 -11.60 1.77 25.79
CA LYS A 75 -10.55 1.41 26.75
C LYS A 75 -9.21 1.28 26.05
N ILE A 76 -8.15 1.69 26.74
CA ILE A 76 -6.74 1.50 26.41
C ILE A 76 -6.17 0.47 27.38
N VAL A 77 -5.45 -0.53 26.88
CA VAL A 77 -4.78 -1.54 27.71
C VAL A 77 -3.29 -1.24 27.73
N THR A 78 -2.76 -1.00 28.93
CA THR A 78 -1.34 -0.73 29.18
C THR A 78 -0.84 -1.60 30.35
N GLU A 79 0.43 -1.45 30.71
CA GLU A 79 1.07 -2.07 31.88
C GLU A 79 0.49 -1.63 33.22
N PHE A 80 -0.23 -0.50 33.28
CA PHE A 80 -1.01 -0.04 34.45
C PHE A 80 -2.42 -0.62 34.47
N GLY A 81 -2.76 -1.44 33.47
CA GLY A 81 -4.05 -2.07 33.31
C GLY A 81 -4.95 -1.35 32.30
N ALA A 82 -6.24 -1.48 32.53
CA ALA A 82 -7.29 -0.99 31.65
C ALA A 82 -7.70 0.45 32.01
N LEU A 83 -7.48 1.40 31.10
CA LEU A 83 -7.70 2.82 31.34
C LEU A 83 -8.60 3.45 30.27
N PRO A 84 -9.44 4.44 30.59
CA PRO A 84 -10.12 5.24 29.57
C PRO A 84 -9.11 6.17 28.85
N PRO A 85 -9.40 6.62 27.60
CA PRO A 85 -8.54 7.57 26.89
C PRO A 85 -8.26 8.87 27.64
N SER A 86 -9.21 9.32 28.48
CA SER A 86 -9.05 10.51 29.32
C SER A 86 -7.93 10.40 30.36
N SER A 87 -7.48 9.18 30.69
CA SER A 87 -6.41 8.96 31.67
C SER A 87 -5.00 9.13 31.08
N VAL A 88 -4.85 9.21 29.76
CA VAL A 88 -3.52 9.31 29.10
C VAL A 88 -2.67 10.48 29.64
N PRO A 89 -3.19 11.71 29.82
CA PRO A 89 -2.39 12.82 30.35
C PRO A 89 -1.90 12.61 31.78
N VAL A 90 -2.69 11.90 32.61
CA VAL A 90 -2.31 11.56 33.99
C VAL A 90 -1.12 10.61 33.97
N ILE A 91 -1.21 9.53 33.19
CA ILE A 91 -0.12 8.54 33.06
C ILE A 91 1.17 9.19 32.56
N LEU A 92 1.09 10.07 31.56
CA LEU A 92 2.26 10.78 31.03
C LEU A 92 2.95 11.67 32.09
N ARG A 93 2.21 12.27 33.02
CA ARG A 93 2.78 13.09 34.10
C ARG A 93 3.48 12.23 35.15
N GLU A 94 2.84 11.16 35.62
CA GLU A 94 3.41 10.28 36.66
C GLU A 94 4.69 9.61 36.15
N TYR A 95 4.71 9.19 34.88
CA TYR A 95 5.92 8.63 34.25
C TYR A 95 7.09 9.60 34.21
N LYS A 96 6.83 10.84 33.78
CA LYS A 96 7.87 11.88 33.69
C LYS A 96 8.40 12.31 35.05
N SER A 97 7.58 12.19 36.10
CA SER A 97 7.98 12.53 37.48
C SER A 97 8.80 11.43 38.15
N SER A 98 8.75 10.21 37.59
CA SER A 98 9.43 9.03 38.10
C SER A 98 10.79 8.77 37.44
N THR A 99 11.19 9.60 36.46
CA THR A 99 12.51 9.58 35.78
C THR A 99 13.29 10.82 36.20
#